data_AF-A0A497SMV9-F1
#
_entry.id   AF-A0A497SMV9-F1
#
_cell.length_a   1.000
_cell.length_b   1.000
_cell.length_c   1.000
_cell.angle_alpha   90.00
_cell.angle_beta   90.00
_cell.angle_gamma   90.00
#
_symmetry.space_group_name_H-M   'P 1'
#
loop_
_entity.id
_entity.type
_entity.pdbx_description
1 polymer ?
#
loop_
_entity_poly.entity_id
_entity_poly.type
_entity_poly.pdbx_seq_one_letter_code
_entity_poly.pdbx_strand_id
1 'polypeptide(L)'
;MANKLLTFLTLIFLVFGMSAVIASDDEGVSSGGGTSVAPTAISYANGTITSNGGGVGPSANGTITSNGGGVGPSASSSVTNSDGSVSLTNTQRVCVIDSELMKELKKLVELLEEAEESGDEYLVNKLHEKIRTIKERTNDEMKRCRNQQTVTAKEVESRPDYIDICSQIDRYVEKRKHYELLYKLSDAELEAKGYSEDGKERIKRTITEINEEINRIRIRCKLLKSNTDGSGGSSSSESGSSGGGSGGDLTNEESIEAKPIVISSGNEISSYYKVKISKIMSKEIDSEDRIRDLKELRNEIDRLIEELIRSKDELNADEMSELVDEFRMEPGVIKADGVVVNSVNKKISVMIKNKNLTIRPEKLQVMIEDGDIKIKSKGLTIKNNTIVMNNSEIKILASDVASKLKLRAKEMELKKENNKLVYKIKSMENRRLFGLIPVEVENELTVNAGIEEATVLNERLPWWGFLTVK
;
A
#
# COMPACT_ATOMS: atom_id res chain seq x y z
N MET A 1 44.88 -19.74 -39.15
CA MET A 1 43.72 -20.33 -38.42
C MET A 1 42.42 -19.57 -38.63
N ALA A 2 42.42 -18.23 -38.76
CA ALA A 2 41.22 -17.42 -39.00
C ALA A 2 40.35 -17.88 -40.19
N ASN A 3 40.95 -18.30 -41.32
CA ASN A 3 40.19 -18.75 -42.49
C ASN A 3 39.45 -20.08 -42.31
N LYS A 4 39.92 -20.99 -41.42
CA LYS A 4 39.23 -22.26 -41.15
C LYS A 4 38.03 -22.08 -40.21
N LEU A 5 38.08 -21.07 -39.34
CA LEU A 5 36.97 -20.74 -38.44
C LEU A 5 35.80 -20.13 -39.22
N LEU A 6 36.10 -19.29 -40.22
CA LEU A 6 35.08 -18.66 -41.06
C LEU A 6 34.33 -19.68 -41.92
N THR A 7 35.02 -20.70 -42.45
CA THR A 7 34.39 -21.79 -43.24
C THR A 7 33.51 -22.70 -42.38
N PHE A 8 33.90 -22.93 -41.12
CA PHE A 8 33.11 -23.77 -40.21
C PHE A 8 31.82 -23.04 -39.76
N LEU A 9 31.88 -21.73 -39.54
CA LEU A 9 30.72 -20.90 -39.23
C LEU A 9 29.73 -20.76 -40.41
N THR A 10 30.23 -20.71 -41.65
CA THR A 10 29.34 -20.72 -42.84
C THR A 10 28.65 -22.06 -43.03
N LEU A 11 29.31 -23.18 -42.69
CA LEU A 11 28.70 -24.51 -42.78
C LEU A 11 27.57 -24.72 -41.76
N ILE A 12 27.71 -24.19 -40.54
CA ILE A 12 26.68 -24.29 -39.50
C ILE A 12 25.42 -23.49 -39.87
N PHE A 13 25.57 -22.31 -40.47
CA PHE A 13 24.43 -21.51 -40.95
C PHE A 13 23.67 -22.19 -42.12
N LEU A 14 24.35 -22.98 -42.96
CA LEU A 14 23.73 -23.71 -44.06
C LEU A 14 22.96 -24.96 -43.61
N VAL A 15 23.33 -25.58 -42.49
CA VAL A 15 22.68 -26.81 -42.01
C VAL A 15 21.42 -26.53 -41.18
N PHE A 16 21.34 -25.38 -40.49
CA PHE A 16 20.21 -25.04 -39.63
C PHE A 16 19.21 -24.03 -40.23
N GLY A 17 19.41 -23.61 -41.49
CA GLY A 17 18.54 -22.67 -42.19
C GLY A 17 17.26 -23.24 -42.80
N MET A 18 16.98 -24.54 -42.67
CA MET A 18 15.78 -25.16 -43.21
C MET A 18 14.80 -25.61 -42.12
N SER A 19 13.66 -24.90 -42.11
CA SER A 19 12.33 -25.39 -41.69
C SER A 19 12.02 -25.42 -40.19
N ALA A 20 11.37 -24.35 -39.73
CA ALA A 20 10.38 -24.41 -38.66
C ALA A 20 9.12 -23.63 -39.10
N VAL A 21 8.27 -24.29 -39.89
CA VAL A 21 6.85 -23.94 -40.04
C VAL A 21 6.12 -24.80 -39.02
N ILE A 22 5.60 -24.19 -37.96
CA ILE A 22 4.76 -24.88 -36.98
C ILE A 22 3.32 -24.64 -37.41
N ALA A 23 2.69 -25.71 -37.91
CA ALA A 23 1.24 -25.82 -38.03
C ALA A 23 0.66 -26.14 -36.64
N SER A 24 -0.38 -25.43 -36.25
CA SER A 24 -1.19 -25.74 -35.06
C SER A 24 -2.47 -26.41 -35.54
N ASP A 25 -2.57 -27.73 -35.31
CA ASP A 25 -3.83 -28.45 -35.40
C ASP A 25 -4.32 -28.75 -33.98
N ASP A 26 -5.47 -28.17 -33.68
CA ASP A 26 -6.39 -28.54 -32.61
C ASP A 26 -7.05 -29.87 -32.98
N GLU A 27 -7.07 -30.83 -32.05
CA GLU A 27 -8.22 -31.69 -31.71
C GLU A 27 -7.78 -32.85 -30.80
N GLY A 28 -8.68 -33.26 -29.90
CA GLY A 28 -8.72 -34.67 -29.48
C GLY A 28 -8.74 -34.96 -27.99
N VAL A 29 -9.93 -34.89 -27.40
CA VAL A 29 -10.35 -35.62 -26.21
C VAL A 29 -9.97 -37.10 -26.30
N SER A 30 -9.43 -37.69 -25.22
CA SER A 30 -9.43 -39.14 -25.03
C SER A 30 -9.59 -39.54 -23.57
N SER A 31 -10.65 -40.30 -23.33
CA SER A 31 -11.04 -40.95 -22.10
C SER A 31 -10.43 -42.34 -21.97
N GLY A 32 -10.05 -42.72 -20.74
CA GLY A 32 -10.29 -44.07 -20.23
C GLY A 32 -9.08 -44.99 -20.06
N GLY A 33 -9.13 -45.78 -18.98
CA GLY A 33 -8.55 -47.12 -18.94
C GLY A 33 -7.50 -47.34 -17.85
N GLY A 34 -7.90 -48.01 -16.77
CA GLY A 34 -7.05 -48.31 -15.61
C GLY A 34 -6.24 -49.59 -15.70
N THR A 35 -5.50 -49.87 -14.64
CA THR A 35 -5.12 -51.20 -14.08
C THR A 35 -4.40 -50.89 -12.74
N SER A 36 -4.98 -51.20 -11.59
CA SER A 36 -5.00 -52.51 -10.90
C SER A 36 -3.62 -52.98 -10.42
N VAL A 37 -3.25 -52.63 -9.18
CA VAL A 37 -2.45 -53.51 -8.29
C VAL A 37 -2.95 -53.34 -6.84
N ALA A 38 -3.12 -54.48 -6.17
CA ALA A 38 -3.82 -54.69 -4.91
C ALA A 38 -3.11 -54.14 -3.64
N PRO A 39 -3.87 -53.93 -2.55
CA PRO A 39 -3.37 -53.35 -1.30
C PRO A 39 -2.99 -54.40 -0.24
N THR A 40 -2.07 -54.03 0.65
CA THR A 40 -1.76 -54.74 1.89
C THR A 40 -2.64 -54.19 3.03
N ALA A 41 -3.33 -55.09 3.72
CA ALA A 41 -4.22 -54.81 4.84
C ALA A 41 -3.47 -54.66 6.17
N ILE A 42 -3.91 -53.74 7.03
CA ILE A 42 -3.86 -53.88 8.50
C ILE A 42 -5.18 -53.30 9.06
N SER A 43 -5.79 -54.09 9.94
CA SER A 43 -7.13 -53.93 10.51
C SER A 43 -7.18 -53.03 11.76
N TYR A 44 -8.41 -52.87 12.27
CA TYR A 44 -8.91 -52.56 13.63
C TYR A 44 -9.85 -51.34 13.60
N ALA A 45 -11.00 -51.24 14.27
CA ALA A 45 -12.05 -52.13 14.77
C ALA A 45 -13.13 -51.18 15.36
N ASN A 46 -14.42 -51.58 15.29
CA ASN A 46 -15.57 -51.13 16.10
C ASN A 46 -16.03 -49.65 15.99
N GLY A 47 -17.32 -49.32 16.02
CA GLY A 47 -18.53 -50.11 16.21
C GLY A 47 -19.76 -49.23 16.03
N THR A 48 -20.83 -49.83 15.52
CA THR A 48 -22.12 -49.20 15.22
C THR A 48 -23.10 -49.52 16.35
N ILE A 49 -23.82 -48.50 16.86
CA ILE A 49 -25.02 -48.69 17.68
C ILE A 49 -26.22 -48.06 16.97
N THR A 50 -27.26 -48.87 16.86
CA THR A 50 -28.63 -48.63 16.38
C THR A 50 -29.46 -47.75 17.31
N SER A 51 -30.43 -46.98 16.79
CA SER A 51 -31.85 -47.35 16.90
C SER A 51 -32.84 -46.27 16.42
N ASN A 52 -33.94 -46.82 15.91
CA ASN A 52 -35.21 -46.32 15.40
C ASN A 52 -35.87 -45.09 16.05
N GLY A 53 -36.70 -44.41 15.24
CA GLY A 53 -37.86 -43.64 15.69
C GLY A 53 -38.67 -43.08 14.51
N GLY A 54 -39.78 -43.73 14.16
CA GLY A 54 -40.69 -43.30 13.10
C GLY A 54 -41.70 -42.23 13.53
N GLY A 55 -42.37 -41.63 12.55
CA GLY A 55 -43.50 -40.73 12.76
C GLY A 55 -44.12 -40.29 11.42
N VAL A 56 -45.40 -40.62 11.22
CA VAL A 56 -46.15 -40.53 9.97
C VAL A 56 -47.06 -39.28 9.97
N GLY A 57 -46.93 -38.44 8.92
CA GLY A 57 -47.96 -37.60 8.25
C GLY A 57 -48.62 -36.41 8.99
N PRO A 58 -49.46 -35.59 8.31
CA PRO A 58 -49.72 -35.51 6.86
C PRO A 58 -49.74 -34.07 6.24
N SER A 59 -49.58 -34.05 4.91
CA SER A 59 -50.24 -33.23 3.86
C SER A 59 -50.85 -31.85 4.17
N ALA A 60 -50.42 -30.83 3.40
CA ALA A 60 -51.31 -29.83 2.80
C ALA A 60 -50.66 -29.11 1.59
N ASN A 61 -51.47 -28.98 0.53
CA ASN A 61 -51.22 -28.27 -0.73
C ASN A 61 -50.90 -26.78 -0.55
N GLY A 62 -50.15 -26.22 -1.52
CA GLY A 62 -49.99 -24.76 -1.66
C GLY A 62 -49.26 -24.37 -2.94
N THR A 63 -49.96 -24.43 -4.07
CA THR A 63 -49.55 -23.82 -5.35
C THR A 63 -49.62 -22.29 -5.23
N ILE A 64 -48.50 -21.57 -5.42
CA ILE A 64 -48.52 -20.15 -5.80
C ILE A 64 -47.55 -19.93 -6.95
N THR A 65 -48.13 -19.71 -8.12
CA THR A 65 -47.56 -19.04 -9.28
C THR A 65 -47.41 -17.55 -9.00
N SER A 66 -46.25 -16.96 -9.30
CA SER A 66 -46.23 -15.58 -9.82
C SER A 66 -45.07 -15.40 -10.80
N ASN A 67 -45.46 -15.12 -12.05
CA ASN A 67 -44.64 -14.55 -13.10
C ASN A 67 -44.32 -13.09 -12.76
N GLY A 68 -43.15 -12.61 -13.15
CA GLY A 68 -42.81 -11.19 -13.04
C GLY A 68 -41.42 -10.85 -13.55
N GLY A 69 -41.16 -11.10 -14.83
CA GLY A 69 -40.04 -10.51 -15.55
C GLY A 69 -40.25 -9.01 -15.73
N GLY A 70 -39.22 -8.22 -15.45
CA GLY A 70 -39.23 -6.77 -15.62
C GLY A 70 -37.81 -6.20 -15.57
N VAL A 71 -37.06 -6.38 -16.66
CA VAL A 71 -35.81 -5.66 -16.90
C VAL A 71 -36.19 -4.27 -17.41
N GLY A 72 -36.17 -3.27 -16.54
CA GLY A 72 -36.38 -1.86 -16.91
C GLY A 72 -35.05 -1.22 -17.36
N PRO A 73 -35.01 -0.48 -18.49
CA PRO A 73 -33.86 0.32 -18.85
C PRO A 73 -33.77 1.54 -17.92
N SER A 74 -32.59 1.76 -17.33
CA SER A 74 -32.27 2.98 -16.58
C SER A 74 -32.29 4.18 -17.54
N ALA A 75 -33.34 4.99 -17.45
CA ALA A 75 -33.43 6.26 -18.16
C ALA A 75 -32.42 7.26 -17.55
N SER A 76 -31.45 7.71 -18.36
CA SER A 76 -30.65 8.89 -18.05
C SER A 76 -31.49 10.13 -18.35
N SER A 77 -31.96 10.81 -17.31
CA SER A 77 -32.56 12.14 -17.42
C SER A 77 -31.43 13.17 -17.47
N SER A 78 -31.29 13.88 -18.60
CA SER A 78 -30.45 15.07 -18.68
C SER A 78 -31.31 16.28 -18.34
N VAL A 79 -30.98 16.97 -17.25
CA VAL A 79 -31.55 18.28 -16.91
C VAL A 79 -30.65 19.33 -17.53
N THR A 80 -31.16 20.07 -18.50
CA THR A 80 -30.50 21.23 -19.09
C THR A 80 -31.00 22.48 -18.37
N ASN A 81 -30.09 23.19 -17.70
CA ASN A 81 -30.36 24.54 -17.19
C ASN A 81 -30.02 25.57 -18.27
N SER A 82 -30.79 26.66 -18.31
CA SER A 82 -30.79 27.73 -19.32
C SER A 82 -29.48 28.52 -19.47
N ASP A 83 -28.51 28.32 -18.57
CA ASP A 83 -27.31 29.17 -18.46
C ASP A 83 -26.04 28.55 -19.06
N GLY A 84 -26.14 27.45 -19.81
CA GLY A 84 -25.01 26.90 -20.58
C GLY A 84 -23.85 26.34 -19.75
N SER A 85 -23.91 26.35 -18.41
CA SER A 85 -22.91 25.69 -17.57
C SER A 85 -23.25 24.21 -17.36
N VAL A 86 -22.45 23.30 -17.90
CA VAL A 86 -22.55 21.86 -17.67
C VAL A 86 -22.02 21.54 -16.26
N SER A 87 -22.92 21.46 -15.28
CA SER A 87 -22.59 20.96 -13.94
C SER A 87 -22.54 19.43 -13.96
N LEU A 88 -21.34 18.86 -13.96
CA LEU A 88 -21.11 17.42 -13.76
C LEU A 88 -21.41 17.09 -12.30
N THR A 89 -22.64 16.69 -12.01
CA THR A 89 -22.96 16.06 -10.72
C THR A 89 -22.23 14.73 -10.65
N ASN A 90 -21.15 14.67 -9.87
CA ASN A 90 -20.43 13.44 -9.59
C ASN A 90 -21.33 12.54 -8.74
N THR A 91 -22.11 11.68 -9.40
CA THR A 91 -22.96 10.70 -8.73
C THR A 91 -22.05 9.61 -8.15
N GLN A 92 -21.48 9.85 -6.97
CA GLN A 92 -20.82 8.82 -6.19
C GLN A 92 -21.84 7.72 -5.90
N ARG A 93 -21.69 6.56 -6.55
CA ARG A 93 -22.48 5.38 -6.21
C ARG A 93 -22.01 4.89 -4.85
N VAL A 94 -22.69 5.29 -3.78
CA VAL A 94 -22.41 4.80 -2.44
C VAL A 94 -22.75 3.31 -2.39
N CYS A 95 -21.80 2.49 -1.95
CA CYS A 95 -22.06 1.09 -1.67
C CYS A 95 -22.85 0.98 -0.36
N VAL A 96 -24.09 0.50 -0.43
CA VAL A 96 -24.91 0.24 0.75
C VAL A 96 -24.93 -1.26 0.95
N ILE A 97 -24.25 -1.74 2.01
CA ILE A 97 -24.34 -3.13 2.47
C ILE A 97 -25.77 -3.36 3.00
N ASP A 98 -26.29 -4.58 2.83
CA ASP A 98 -27.61 -4.92 3.34
C ASP A 98 -27.73 -4.61 4.85
N SER A 99 -28.65 -3.71 5.19
CA SER A 99 -28.91 -3.30 6.57
C SER A 99 -29.35 -4.46 7.46
N GLU A 100 -29.94 -5.51 6.89
CA GLU A 100 -30.38 -6.69 7.62
C GLU A 100 -29.19 -7.50 8.15
N LEU A 101 -28.13 -7.66 7.35
CA LEU A 101 -26.90 -8.36 7.77
C LEU A 101 -26.21 -7.66 8.94
N MET A 102 -26.17 -6.32 8.90
CA MET A 102 -25.58 -5.53 9.99
C MET A 102 -26.41 -5.61 11.28
N LYS A 103 -27.75 -5.65 11.15
CA LYS A 103 -28.66 -5.80 12.28
C LYS A 103 -28.57 -7.20 12.90
N GLU A 104 -28.45 -8.24 12.08
CA GLU A 104 -28.25 -9.62 12.54
C GLU A 104 -26.90 -9.78 13.25
N LEU A 105 -25.83 -9.21 12.69
CA LEU A 105 -24.51 -9.23 13.31
C LEU A 105 -24.53 -8.57 14.69
N LYS A 106 -25.16 -7.40 14.82
CA LYS A 106 -25.28 -6.70 16.11
C LYS A 106 -25.98 -7.58 17.16
N LYS A 107 -27.12 -8.20 16.79
CA LYS A 107 -27.87 -9.10 17.67
C LYS A 107 -27.08 -10.33 18.11
N LEU A 108 -26.25 -10.90 17.22
CA LEU A 108 -25.41 -12.04 17.56
C LEU A 108 -24.28 -11.68 18.53
N VAL A 109 -23.74 -10.46 18.44
CA VAL A 109 -22.72 -9.96 19.38
C VAL A 109 -23.31 -9.74 20.76
N GLU A 110 -24.50 -9.14 20.85
CA GLU A 110 -25.23 -8.99 22.13
C GLU A 110 -25.50 -10.35 22.79
N LEU A 111 -25.98 -11.34 22.03
CA LEU A 111 -26.22 -12.70 22.54
C LEU A 111 -24.94 -13.43 22.96
N LEU A 112 -23.80 -13.10 22.34
CA LEU A 112 -22.52 -13.72 22.68
C LEU A 112 -22.04 -13.23 24.04
N GLU A 113 -22.17 -11.94 24.32
CA GLU A 113 -21.85 -11.34 25.62
C GLU A 113 -22.70 -11.96 26.73
N GLU A 114 -24.03 -12.08 26.53
CA GLU A 114 -24.93 -12.77 27.48
C GLU A 114 -24.54 -14.25 27.71
N ALA A 115 -24.09 -14.95 26.66
CA ALA A 115 -23.66 -16.34 26.76
C ALA A 115 -22.32 -16.50 27.51
N GLU A 116 -21.40 -15.55 27.34
CA GLU A 116 -20.13 -15.50 28.06
C GLU A 116 -20.34 -15.19 29.54
N GLU A 117 -21.22 -14.23 29.87
CA GLU A 117 -21.58 -13.90 31.26
C GLU A 117 -22.26 -15.06 31.99
N SER A 118 -23.08 -15.85 31.27
CA SER A 118 -23.76 -17.01 31.83
C SER A 118 -22.89 -18.28 31.86
N GLY A 119 -21.71 -18.27 31.25
CA GLY A 119 -20.79 -19.41 31.19
C GLY A 119 -21.27 -20.57 30.30
N ASP A 120 -22.16 -20.31 29.34
CA ASP A 120 -22.64 -21.33 28.38
C ASP A 120 -21.67 -21.49 27.21
N GLU A 121 -20.61 -22.28 27.43
CA GLU A 121 -19.54 -22.53 26.47
C GLU A 121 -20.04 -23.11 25.13
N TYR A 122 -21.15 -23.87 25.14
CA TYR A 122 -21.75 -24.39 23.91
C TYR A 122 -22.41 -23.28 23.09
N LEU A 123 -23.17 -22.40 23.73
CA LEU A 123 -23.81 -21.28 23.07
C LEU A 123 -22.78 -20.27 22.53
N VAL A 124 -21.71 -20.00 23.28
CA VAL A 124 -20.57 -19.17 22.85
C VAL A 124 -19.96 -19.70 21.56
N ASN A 125 -19.60 -20.99 21.51
CA ASN A 125 -19.03 -21.59 20.30
C ASN A 125 -19.99 -21.53 19.10
N LYS A 126 -21.29 -21.76 19.33
CA LYS A 126 -22.31 -21.69 18.28
C LYS A 126 -22.50 -20.26 17.75
N LEU A 127 -22.43 -19.26 18.62
CA LEU A 127 -22.54 -17.84 18.24
C LEU A 127 -21.30 -17.37 17.48
N HIS A 128 -20.10 -17.80 17.89
CA HIS A 128 -18.86 -17.55 17.16
C HIS A 128 -18.91 -18.05 15.71
N GLU A 129 -19.38 -19.26 15.46
CA GLU A 129 -19.53 -19.80 14.10
C GLU A 129 -20.53 -18.98 13.25
N LYS A 130 -21.65 -18.54 13.84
CA LYS A 130 -22.61 -17.68 13.14
C LYS A 130 -22.03 -16.30 12.82
N ILE A 131 -21.34 -15.67 13.78
CA ILE A 131 -20.68 -14.38 13.58
C ILE A 131 -19.62 -14.49 12.48
N ARG A 132 -18.84 -15.58 12.47
CA ARG A 132 -17.87 -15.86 11.42
C ARG A 132 -18.53 -15.93 10.05
N THR A 133 -19.62 -16.68 9.94
CA THR A 133 -20.38 -16.85 8.68
C THR A 133 -20.92 -15.51 8.16
N ILE A 134 -21.49 -14.66 9.03
CA ILE A 134 -21.99 -13.34 8.62
C ILE A 134 -20.86 -12.40 8.20
N LYS A 135 -19.71 -12.42 8.90
CA LYS A 135 -18.52 -11.63 8.53
C LYS A 135 -18.01 -12.01 7.14
N GLU A 136 -17.93 -13.30 6.83
CA GLU A 136 -17.53 -13.78 5.50
C GLU A 136 -18.50 -13.29 4.41
N ARG A 137 -19.81 -13.40 4.66
CA ARG A 137 -20.85 -12.98 3.72
C ARG A 137 -20.85 -11.46 3.47
N THR A 138 -20.68 -10.65 4.52
CA THR A 138 -20.57 -9.19 4.43
C THR A 138 -19.32 -8.78 3.63
N ASN A 139 -18.19 -9.46 3.84
CA ASN A 139 -16.96 -9.20 3.09
C ASN A 139 -17.12 -9.53 1.61
N ASP A 140 -17.83 -10.60 1.27
CA ASP A 140 -18.08 -10.96 -0.13
C ASP A 140 -19.03 -9.97 -0.83
N GLU A 141 -20.03 -9.43 -0.13
CA GLU A 141 -20.86 -8.33 -0.65
C GLU A 141 -20.05 -7.06 -0.89
N MET A 142 -19.16 -6.70 0.04
CA MET A 142 -18.24 -5.57 -0.15
C MET A 142 -17.33 -5.75 -1.37
N LYS A 143 -16.77 -6.95 -1.57
CA LYS A 143 -15.95 -7.25 -2.77
C LYS A 143 -16.76 -7.13 -4.06
N ARG A 144 -17.98 -7.68 -4.09
CA ARG A 144 -18.87 -7.57 -5.27
C ARG A 144 -19.17 -6.11 -5.59
N CYS A 145 -19.45 -5.32 -4.57
CA CYS A 145 -19.72 -3.90 -4.72
C CYS A 145 -18.51 -3.11 -5.27
N ARG A 146 -17.31 -3.40 -4.75
CA ARG A 146 -16.06 -2.79 -5.22
C ARG A 146 -15.78 -3.10 -6.70
N ASN A 147 -16.05 -4.33 -7.12
CA ASN A 147 -15.83 -4.78 -8.49
C ASN A 147 -16.83 -4.16 -9.50
N GLN A 148 -17.99 -3.71 -9.06
CA GLN A 148 -18.97 -3.00 -9.90
C GLN A 148 -18.64 -1.50 -10.08
N GLN A 149 -17.61 -0.99 -9.40
CA GLN A 149 -17.27 0.43 -9.33
C GLN A 149 -16.06 0.83 -10.20
N THR A 150 -15.63 -0.02 -11.13
CA THR A 150 -14.57 0.32 -12.11
C THR A 150 -15.06 1.34 -13.13
N VAL A 151 -15.26 2.58 -12.67
CA VAL A 151 -15.33 3.74 -13.55
C VAL A 151 -13.92 4.01 -14.03
N THR A 152 -13.71 3.94 -15.34
CA THR A 152 -12.49 4.37 -16.01
C THR A 152 -12.24 5.82 -15.63
N ALA A 153 -11.31 6.07 -14.70
CA ALA A 153 -10.96 7.42 -14.27
C ALA A 153 -10.39 8.16 -15.49
N LYS A 154 -11.17 9.09 -16.04
CA LYS A 154 -10.71 10.01 -17.06
C LYS A 154 -9.70 10.93 -16.36
N GLU A 155 -8.44 10.80 -16.76
CA GLU A 155 -7.29 11.51 -16.23
C GLU A 155 -7.55 13.02 -16.31
N VAL A 156 -7.87 13.65 -15.17
CA VAL A 156 -7.88 15.10 -15.04
C VAL A 156 -6.44 15.49 -14.80
N GLU A 157 -5.82 16.07 -15.82
CA GLU A 157 -4.49 16.66 -15.77
C GLU A 157 -4.53 17.87 -14.81
N SER A 158 -4.40 17.60 -13.51
CA SER A 158 -4.26 18.65 -12.50
C SER A 158 -2.90 19.29 -12.69
N ARG A 159 -2.86 20.51 -13.22
CA ARG A 159 -1.68 21.37 -13.15
C ARG A 159 -1.25 21.44 -11.69
N PRO A 160 0.03 21.24 -11.36
CA PRO A 160 0.50 21.37 -9.99
C PRO A 160 0.19 22.80 -9.53
N ASP A 161 -0.61 22.93 -8.47
CA ASP A 161 -0.87 24.22 -7.84
C ASP A 161 0.50 24.82 -7.47
N TYR A 162 0.81 25.97 -8.06
CA TYR A 162 2.04 26.69 -7.78
C TYR A 162 1.93 27.27 -6.38
N ILE A 163 2.41 26.52 -5.38
CA ILE A 163 2.50 26.99 -4.01
C ILE A 163 3.60 28.05 -3.97
N ASP A 164 3.23 29.29 -3.60
CA ASP A 164 4.20 30.35 -3.36
C ASP A 164 5.14 29.93 -2.22
N ILE A 165 6.37 29.54 -2.58
CA ILE A 165 7.40 29.08 -1.66
C ILE A 165 7.70 30.15 -0.59
N CYS A 166 7.59 31.43 -0.91
CA CYS A 166 7.87 32.51 0.03
C CYS A 166 6.79 32.59 1.13
N SER A 167 5.52 32.33 0.79
CA SER A 167 4.42 32.29 1.76
C SER A 167 4.56 31.20 2.83
N GLN A 168 5.40 30.18 2.58
CA GLN A 168 5.68 29.13 3.57
C GLN A 168 6.50 29.64 4.76
N ILE A 169 7.29 30.72 4.60
CA ILE A 169 8.14 31.26 5.67
C ILE A 169 7.30 31.61 6.90
N ASP A 170 6.18 32.29 6.70
CA ASP A 170 5.33 32.73 7.80
C ASP A 170 4.74 31.54 8.55
N ARG A 171 4.33 30.48 7.84
CA ARG A 171 3.85 29.23 8.44
C ARG A 171 4.93 28.56 9.31
N TYR A 172 6.18 28.52 8.84
CA TYR A 172 7.28 27.96 9.64
C TYR A 172 7.66 28.85 10.83
N VAL A 173 7.54 30.18 10.69
CA VAL A 173 7.75 31.12 11.80
C VAL A 173 6.70 30.93 12.89
N GLU A 174 5.43 30.76 12.52
CA GLU A 174 4.35 30.43 13.45
C GLU A 174 4.58 29.06 14.11
N LYS A 175 4.95 28.05 13.33
CA LYS A 175 5.33 26.72 13.83
C LYS A 175 6.47 26.83 14.85
N ARG A 176 7.51 27.61 14.58
CA ARG A 176 8.61 27.84 15.52
C ARG A 176 8.12 28.45 16.83
N LYS A 177 7.29 29.49 16.76
CA LYS A 177 6.72 30.15 17.95
C LYS A 177 5.95 29.15 18.82
N HIS A 178 5.18 28.25 18.19
CA HIS A 178 4.48 27.19 18.92
C HIS A 178 5.44 26.29 19.72
N TYR A 179 6.51 25.79 19.08
CA TYR A 179 7.49 24.95 19.78
C TYR A 179 8.31 25.73 20.83
N GLU A 180 8.58 27.02 20.61
CA GLU A 180 9.21 27.88 21.62
C GLU A 180 8.33 28.04 22.87
N LEU A 181 7.00 28.04 22.73
CA LEU A 181 6.09 28.03 23.88
C LEU A 181 6.12 26.69 24.61
N LEU A 182 6.10 25.56 23.89
CA LEU A 182 6.24 24.23 24.49
C LEU A 182 7.57 24.09 25.25
N TYR A 183 8.66 24.62 24.69
CA TYR A 183 9.99 24.56 25.32
C TYR A 183 10.08 25.30 26.66
N LYS A 184 9.21 26.30 26.86
CA LYS A 184 9.14 27.08 28.11
C LYS A 184 8.40 26.36 29.23
N LEU A 185 7.64 25.30 28.93
CA LEU A 185 6.97 24.48 29.93
C LEU A 185 7.99 23.71 30.78
N SER A 186 7.58 23.40 32.00
CA SER A 186 8.30 22.49 32.91
C SER A 186 8.18 21.04 32.43
N ASP A 187 9.10 20.17 32.89
CA ASP A 187 9.10 18.76 32.48
C ASP A 187 7.81 18.04 32.93
N ALA A 188 7.26 18.40 34.09
CA ALA A 188 5.98 17.87 34.57
C ALA A 188 4.78 18.28 33.69
N GLU A 189 4.76 19.52 33.18
CA GLU A 189 3.71 19.97 32.26
C GLU A 189 3.85 19.32 30.88
N LEU A 190 5.08 19.06 30.44
CA LEU A 190 5.35 18.31 29.21
C LEU A 190 4.89 16.85 29.35
N GLU A 191 5.19 16.21 30.48
CA GLU A 191 4.74 14.85 30.78
C GLU A 191 3.22 14.76 30.85
N ALA A 192 2.56 15.73 31.49
CA ALA A 192 1.10 15.84 31.51
C ALA A 192 0.49 16.01 30.11
N LYS A 193 1.26 16.54 29.15
CA LYS A 193 0.89 16.66 27.73
C LYS A 193 1.30 15.44 26.90
N GLY A 194 1.85 14.39 27.51
CA GLY A 194 2.23 13.13 26.86
C GLY A 194 3.60 13.16 26.18
N TYR A 195 4.45 14.15 26.48
CA TYR A 195 5.85 14.12 26.07
C TYR A 195 6.66 13.24 27.03
N SER A 196 7.63 12.48 26.49
CA SER A 196 8.55 11.64 27.26
C SER A 196 9.51 12.48 28.13
N GLU A 197 10.24 11.84 29.05
CA GLU A 197 11.26 12.52 29.90
C GLU A 197 12.32 13.29 29.08
N ASP A 198 12.61 12.85 27.85
CA ASP A 198 13.50 13.54 26.89
C ASP A 198 12.78 14.58 26.00
N GLY A 199 11.51 14.89 26.30
CA GLY A 199 10.63 15.72 25.47
C GLY A 199 11.19 17.11 25.21
N LYS A 200 11.86 17.71 26.20
CA LYS A 200 12.48 19.03 26.08
C LYS A 200 13.66 19.05 25.11
N GLU A 201 14.45 17.97 25.07
CA GLU A 201 15.55 17.83 24.11
C GLU A 201 15.01 17.61 22.69
N ARG A 202 13.95 16.81 22.54
CA ARG A 202 13.26 16.63 21.25
C ARG A 202 12.67 17.94 20.73
N ILE A 203 11.98 18.71 21.58
CA ILE A 203 11.44 20.03 21.21
C ILE A 203 12.57 20.98 20.76
N LYS A 204 13.70 21.02 21.48
CA LYS A 204 14.87 21.82 21.11
C LYS A 204 15.43 21.43 19.73
N ARG A 205 15.50 20.13 19.45
CA ARG A 205 15.92 19.60 18.14
C ARG A 205 14.95 20.06 17.04
N THR A 206 13.65 19.93 17.25
CA THR A 206 12.62 20.40 16.30
C THR A 206 12.69 21.91 16.05
N ILE A 207 12.92 22.74 17.08
CA ILE A 207 13.11 24.19 16.90
C ILE A 207 14.34 24.47 16.01
N THR A 208 15.42 23.69 16.18
CA THR A 208 16.64 23.83 15.38
C THR A 208 16.36 23.46 13.92
N GLU A 209 15.71 22.33 13.67
CA GLU A 209 15.30 21.89 12.32
C GLU A 209 14.38 22.89 11.63
N ILE A 210 13.41 23.47 12.36
CA ILE A 210 12.53 24.52 11.83
C ILE A 210 13.32 25.76 11.43
N ASN A 211 14.29 26.20 12.23
CA ASN A 211 15.12 27.36 11.89
C ASN A 211 15.99 27.10 10.64
N GLU A 212 16.52 25.89 10.49
CA GLU A 212 17.23 25.47 9.29
C GLU A 212 16.32 25.52 8.05
N GLU A 213 15.09 25.00 8.16
CA GLU A 213 14.11 25.02 7.06
C GLU A 213 13.69 26.44 6.68
N ILE A 214 13.43 27.31 7.67
CA ILE A 214 13.16 28.74 7.42
C ILE A 214 14.31 29.37 6.63
N ASN A 215 15.56 29.08 6.99
CA ASN A 215 16.73 29.60 6.30
C ASN A 215 16.85 29.04 4.87
N ARG A 216 16.58 27.74 4.66
CA ARG A 216 16.53 27.14 3.32
C ARG A 216 15.49 27.81 2.43
N ILE A 217 14.27 28.00 2.94
CA ILE A 217 13.18 28.66 2.21
C ILE A 217 13.53 30.12 1.91
N ARG A 218 14.11 30.86 2.87
CA ARG A 218 14.56 32.25 2.65
C ARG A 218 15.59 32.36 1.52
N ILE A 219 16.54 31.44 1.43
CA ILE A 219 17.53 31.41 0.36
C ILE A 219 16.84 31.18 -1.00
N ARG A 220 15.95 30.19 -1.10
CA ARG A 220 15.18 29.93 -2.33
C ARG A 220 14.31 31.13 -2.74
N CYS A 221 13.64 31.76 -1.79
CA CYS A 221 12.81 32.93 -2.02
C CYS A 221 13.64 34.12 -2.56
N LYS A 222 14.87 34.33 -2.06
CA LYS A 222 15.80 35.34 -2.60
C LYS A 222 16.23 35.04 -4.04
N LEU A 223 16.54 33.77 -4.35
CA LEU A 223 16.93 33.34 -5.70
C LEU A 223 15.79 33.51 -6.72
N LEU A 224 14.55 33.27 -6.31
CA LEU A 224 13.38 33.49 -7.16
C LEU A 224 13.19 34.98 -7.46
N LYS A 225 13.30 35.85 -6.45
CA LYS A 225 13.20 37.31 -6.64
C LYS A 225 14.28 37.83 -7.59
N SER A 226 15.53 37.39 -7.43
CA SER A 226 16.63 37.83 -8.32
C SER A 226 16.45 37.41 -9.78
N ASN A 227 15.73 36.31 -10.06
CA ASN A 227 15.48 35.86 -11.42
C ASN A 227 14.33 36.63 -12.09
N THR A 228 13.36 37.11 -11.32
CA THR A 228 12.22 37.88 -11.83
C THR A 228 12.61 39.33 -12.14
N ASP A 229 13.50 39.91 -11.36
CA ASP A 229 13.92 41.32 -11.51
C ASP A 229 14.92 41.55 -12.67
N GLY A 230 15.41 40.48 -13.31
CA GLY A 230 16.37 40.53 -14.42
C GLY A 230 15.75 40.71 -15.82
N SER A 231 14.43 40.63 -15.95
CA SER A 231 13.75 40.68 -17.26
C SER A 231 12.70 41.78 -17.32
N GLY A 232 13.18 43.02 -17.43
CA GLY A 232 12.47 44.08 -18.15
C GLY A 232 11.67 45.07 -17.30
N GLY A 233 12.27 46.25 -17.12
CA GLY A 233 11.54 47.50 -17.37
C GLY A 233 10.64 48.03 -16.25
N SER A 234 11.26 48.81 -15.36
CA SER A 234 10.85 50.18 -15.08
C SER A 234 9.34 50.49 -15.01
N SER A 235 8.77 50.49 -13.81
CA SER A 235 7.99 51.66 -13.36
C SER A 235 7.83 51.67 -11.84
N SER A 236 8.40 52.72 -11.27
CA SER A 236 8.32 53.16 -9.88
C SER A 236 6.90 53.48 -9.44
N SER A 237 6.51 53.05 -8.25
CA SER A 237 5.55 53.75 -7.38
C SER A 237 5.70 53.25 -5.95
N GLU A 238 6.49 53.99 -5.18
CA GLU A 238 6.54 53.92 -3.72
C GLU A 238 5.19 54.35 -3.13
N SER A 239 4.63 53.56 -2.23
CA SER A 239 3.69 54.07 -1.24
C SER A 239 3.91 53.32 0.06
N GLY A 240 4.56 54.00 1.00
CA GLY A 240 4.72 53.52 2.36
C GLY A 240 3.40 53.46 3.11
N SER A 241 3.36 52.62 4.15
CA SER A 241 2.54 52.91 5.32
C SER A 241 3.11 52.17 6.53
N SER A 242 3.47 53.00 7.52
CA SER A 242 3.93 52.63 8.84
C SER A 242 2.74 52.65 9.79
N GLY A 243 2.62 51.62 10.63
CA GLY A 243 1.72 51.58 11.78
C GLY A 243 1.80 50.18 12.40
N GLY A 244 2.14 49.96 13.66
CA GLY A 244 2.11 50.85 14.82
C GLY A 244 1.02 50.36 15.79
N GLY A 245 1.41 49.56 16.78
CA GLY A 245 0.65 49.32 18.01
C GLY A 245 -0.29 48.11 18.01
N SER A 246 -0.13 47.22 19.00
CA SER A 246 -0.89 47.32 20.25
C SER A 246 -0.66 46.08 21.11
N GLY A 247 -0.29 46.30 22.37
CA GLY A 247 -0.24 45.28 23.40
C GLY A 247 -1.64 44.77 23.72
N GLY A 248 -1.74 43.47 24.01
CA GLY A 248 -2.96 42.79 24.41
C GLY A 248 -2.62 41.66 25.38
N ASP A 249 -2.85 41.97 26.66
CA ASP A 249 -3.49 41.16 27.70
C ASP A 249 -3.35 39.62 27.63
N LEU A 250 -2.58 39.07 28.57
CA LEU A 250 -2.31 37.65 28.78
C LEU A 250 -3.06 37.16 30.03
N THR A 251 -4.33 36.82 29.93
CA THR A 251 -5.00 35.95 30.90
C THR A 251 -6.11 35.13 30.24
N ASN A 252 -5.73 34.01 29.65
CA ASN A 252 -6.49 32.75 29.67
C ASN A 252 -5.57 31.68 29.07
N GLU A 253 -5.08 30.76 29.90
CA GLU A 253 -4.38 29.54 29.45
C GLU A 253 -5.40 28.59 28.81
N GLU A 254 -5.93 28.99 27.66
CA GLU A 254 -6.53 28.05 26.74
C GLU A 254 -5.36 27.26 26.13
N SER A 255 -5.14 26.05 26.66
CA SER A 255 -4.11 25.12 26.19
C SER A 255 -4.19 25.03 24.66
N ILE A 256 -3.21 25.63 23.99
CA ILE A 256 -3.23 25.89 22.56
C ILE A 256 -3.16 24.56 21.82
N GLU A 257 -4.35 24.03 21.49
CA GLU A 257 -4.57 22.86 20.65
C GLU A 257 -4.40 23.28 19.18
N ALA A 258 -3.18 23.68 18.83
CA ALA A 258 -2.88 24.08 17.47
C ALA A 258 -2.75 22.82 16.60
N LYS A 259 -3.70 22.65 15.68
CA LYS A 259 -3.56 21.72 14.56
C LYS A 259 -2.25 22.02 13.83
N PRO A 260 -1.44 21.00 13.48
CA PRO A 260 -0.20 21.24 12.74
C PRO A 260 -0.50 21.91 11.39
N ILE A 261 0.05 23.12 11.20
CA ILE A 261 -0.18 23.96 10.01
C ILE A 261 0.60 23.45 8.78
N VAL A 262 1.75 22.82 9.04
CA VAL A 262 2.60 22.17 8.04
C VAL A 262 3.12 20.89 8.67
N ILE A 263 2.74 19.76 8.09
CA ILE A 263 3.09 18.44 8.60
C ILE A 263 4.46 18.07 8.03
N SER A 264 5.47 18.02 8.89
CA SER A 264 6.82 17.63 8.47
C SER A 264 7.23 16.22 8.87
N SER A 265 6.45 15.52 9.70
CA SER A 265 6.75 14.14 10.08
C SER A 265 5.51 13.38 10.56
N GLY A 266 5.57 12.05 10.53
CA GLY A 266 4.53 11.22 11.13
C GLY A 266 4.43 11.41 12.65
N ASN A 267 5.58 11.63 13.31
CA ASN A 267 5.65 11.87 14.76
C ASN A 267 4.83 13.09 15.22
N GLU A 268 4.75 14.15 14.40
CA GLU A 268 3.92 15.32 14.69
C GLU A 268 2.44 14.98 14.72
N ILE A 269 1.96 14.21 13.73
CA ILE A 269 0.57 13.74 13.67
C ILE A 269 0.30 12.83 14.87
N SER A 270 1.20 11.89 15.17
CA SER A 270 1.06 10.94 16.29
C SER A 270 0.93 11.67 17.63
N SER A 271 1.77 12.68 17.86
CA SER A 271 1.75 13.49 19.09
C SER A 271 0.46 14.31 19.21
N TYR A 272 0.05 14.99 18.14
CA TYR A 272 -1.21 15.72 18.09
C TYR A 272 -2.41 14.80 18.39
N TYR A 273 -2.43 13.61 17.80
CA TYR A 273 -3.48 12.62 17.98
C TYR A 273 -3.57 12.11 19.42
N LYS A 274 -2.44 11.76 20.06
CA LYS A 274 -2.40 11.30 21.45
C LYS A 274 -3.04 12.32 22.39
N VAL A 275 -2.73 13.61 22.22
CA VAL A 275 -3.33 14.70 23.01
C VAL A 275 -4.84 14.80 22.77
N LYS A 276 -5.27 14.75 21.49
CA LYS A 276 -6.69 14.80 21.11
C LYS A 276 -7.50 13.64 21.67
N ILE A 277 -6.99 12.40 21.59
CA ILE A 277 -7.67 11.24 22.19
C ILE A 277 -7.81 11.43 23.69
N SER A 278 -6.72 11.74 24.40
CA SER A 278 -6.75 11.92 25.85
C SER A 278 -7.79 12.97 26.26
N LYS A 279 -7.88 14.06 25.49
CA LYS A 279 -8.92 15.08 25.66
C LYS A 279 -10.33 14.49 25.47
N ILE A 280 -10.60 13.81 24.37
CA ILE A 280 -11.91 13.18 24.10
C ILE A 280 -12.28 12.17 25.20
N MET A 281 -11.31 11.39 25.70
CA MET A 281 -11.53 10.41 26.76
C MET A 281 -11.76 11.06 28.13
N SER A 282 -11.12 12.19 28.40
CA SER A 282 -11.27 12.94 29.66
C SER A 282 -12.59 13.73 29.77
N LYS A 283 -13.28 13.96 28.64
CA LYS A 283 -14.57 14.62 28.66
C LYS A 283 -15.64 13.68 29.26
N GLU A 284 -16.39 14.20 30.22
CA GLU A 284 -17.61 13.58 30.74
C GLU A 284 -18.76 13.75 29.73
N ILE A 285 -18.68 13.00 28.63
CA ILE A 285 -19.71 12.94 27.58
C ILE A 285 -20.24 11.51 27.44
N ASP A 286 -21.43 11.42 26.84
CA ASP A 286 -22.06 10.16 26.51
C ASP A 286 -21.24 9.34 25.51
N SER A 287 -21.44 8.01 25.51
CA SER A 287 -20.63 7.07 24.72
C SER A 287 -20.78 7.31 23.22
N GLU A 288 -21.98 7.66 22.76
CA GLU A 288 -22.32 7.93 21.37
C GLU A 288 -21.59 9.18 20.86
N ASP A 289 -21.56 10.24 21.66
CA ASP A 289 -20.84 11.47 21.34
C ASP A 289 -19.33 11.22 21.31
N ARG A 290 -18.80 10.42 22.24
CA ARG A 290 -17.38 10.01 22.24
C ARG A 290 -17.02 9.23 20.97
N ILE A 291 -17.86 8.29 20.55
CA ILE A 291 -17.67 7.53 19.30
C ILE A 291 -17.69 8.48 18.09
N ARG A 292 -18.58 9.47 18.07
CA ARG A 292 -18.64 10.48 17.00
C ARG A 292 -17.34 11.31 16.95
N ASP A 293 -16.89 11.83 18.08
CA ASP A 293 -15.64 12.62 18.18
C ASP A 293 -14.42 11.79 17.73
N LEU A 294 -14.34 10.51 18.12
CA LEU A 294 -13.27 9.61 17.69
C LEU A 294 -13.30 9.31 16.18
N LYS A 295 -14.49 9.19 15.58
CA LYS A 295 -14.63 9.04 14.12
C LYS A 295 -14.20 10.29 13.37
N GLU A 296 -14.57 11.47 13.87
CA GLU A 296 -14.14 12.74 13.30
C GLU A 296 -12.61 12.88 13.36
N LEU A 297 -12.03 12.55 14.51
CA LEU A 297 -10.57 12.55 14.69
C LEU A 297 -9.88 11.59 13.73
N ARG A 298 -10.43 10.38 13.49
CA ARG A 298 -9.90 9.45 12.49
C ARG A 298 -9.90 10.04 11.08
N ASN A 299 -10.99 10.68 10.67
CA ASN A 299 -11.05 11.34 9.35
C ASN A 299 -10.05 12.51 9.26
N GLU A 300 -9.80 13.21 10.36
CA GLU A 300 -8.76 14.24 10.41
C GLU A 300 -7.36 13.64 10.23
N ILE A 301 -7.05 12.52 10.89
CA ILE A 301 -5.77 11.80 10.72
C ILE A 301 -5.57 11.37 9.27
N ASP A 302 -6.59 10.78 8.65
CA ASP A 302 -6.50 10.33 7.25
C ASP A 302 -6.15 11.50 6.31
N ARG A 303 -6.72 12.69 6.54
CA ARG A 303 -6.38 13.91 5.79
C ARG A 303 -4.94 14.37 6.06
N LEU A 304 -4.48 14.34 7.31
CA LEU A 304 -3.11 14.71 7.67
C LEU A 304 -2.09 13.74 7.05
N ILE A 305 -2.39 12.44 7.02
CA ILE A 305 -1.57 11.42 6.34
C ILE A 305 -1.54 11.69 4.83
N GLU A 306 -2.69 11.98 4.22
CA GLU A 306 -2.78 12.34 2.80
C GLU A 306 -1.91 13.55 2.46
N GLU A 307 -1.99 14.61 3.26
CA GLU A 307 -1.18 15.82 3.11
C GLU A 307 0.31 15.55 3.29
N LEU A 308 0.68 14.71 4.27
CA LEU A 308 2.08 14.31 4.50
C LEU A 308 2.65 13.53 3.30
N ILE A 309 1.91 12.56 2.77
CA ILE A 309 2.32 11.79 1.59
C ILE A 309 2.42 12.70 0.36
N ARG A 310 1.48 13.64 0.18
CA ARG A 310 1.51 14.59 -0.94
C ARG A 310 2.69 15.56 -0.87
N SER A 311 2.97 16.09 0.31
CA SER A 311 3.98 17.13 0.52
C SER A 311 5.42 16.61 0.50
N LYS A 312 5.66 15.34 0.86
CA LYS A 312 7.01 14.75 0.86
C LYS A 312 7.34 13.96 -0.40
N ASP A 313 8.54 14.15 -0.92
CA ASP A 313 9.08 13.34 -2.02
C ASP A 313 9.65 12.01 -1.53
N GLU A 314 10.14 11.98 -0.29
CA GLU A 314 10.66 10.78 0.37
C GLU A 314 9.98 10.60 1.72
N LEU A 315 9.47 9.39 1.96
CA LEU A 315 8.83 8.97 3.20
C LEU A 315 9.66 7.87 3.84
N ASN A 316 9.74 7.88 5.16
CA ASN A 316 10.32 6.80 5.93
C ASN A 316 9.18 5.92 6.48
N ALA A 317 9.18 4.63 6.15
CA ALA A 317 8.16 3.70 6.61
C ALA A 317 8.15 3.55 8.15
N ASP A 318 9.33 3.61 8.78
CA ASP A 318 9.47 3.48 10.24
C ASP A 318 8.90 4.69 10.99
N GLU A 319 8.99 5.89 10.43
CA GLU A 319 8.37 7.10 11.02
C GLU A 319 6.84 7.08 10.92
N MET A 320 6.31 6.31 9.97
CA MET A 320 4.90 6.25 9.68
C MET A 320 4.22 5.05 10.31
N SER A 321 4.96 4.07 10.84
CA SER A 321 4.38 2.86 11.43
C SER A 321 3.55 3.12 12.70
N GLU A 322 3.69 4.29 13.32
CA GLU A 322 2.81 4.72 14.42
C GLU A 322 1.43 5.22 13.93
N LEU A 323 1.32 5.57 12.65
CA LEU A 323 0.13 6.17 12.06
C LEU A 323 -0.58 5.23 11.09
N VAL A 324 0.19 4.38 10.43
CA VAL A 324 -0.24 3.54 9.31
C VAL A 324 0.18 2.11 9.59
N ASP A 325 -0.77 1.19 9.57
CA ASP A 325 -0.49 -0.23 9.81
C ASP A 325 0.19 -0.88 8.59
N GLU A 326 -0.21 -0.48 7.39
CA GLU A 326 0.35 -1.01 6.15
C GLU A 326 0.45 0.02 5.01
N PHE A 327 1.58 -0.04 4.29
CA PHE A 327 1.74 0.63 3.01
C PHE A 327 1.52 -0.35 1.87
N ARG A 328 0.54 -0.10 1.00
CA ARG A 328 0.40 -0.85 -0.27
C ARG A 328 0.89 0.00 -1.43
N MET A 329 1.86 -0.54 -2.14
CA MET A 329 2.47 0.05 -3.30
C MET A 329 1.87 -0.58 -4.55
N GLU A 330 1.25 0.25 -5.37
CA GLU A 330 0.71 -0.13 -6.67
C GLU A 330 1.31 0.80 -7.75
N PRO A 331 1.22 0.44 -9.04
CA PRO A 331 1.68 1.31 -10.11
C PRO A 331 1.04 2.71 -10.01
N GLY A 332 1.88 3.73 -9.82
CA GLY A 332 1.53 5.14 -9.69
C GLY A 332 0.84 5.56 -8.38
N VAL A 333 0.62 4.65 -7.44
CA VAL A 333 -0.21 4.91 -6.26
C VAL A 333 0.40 4.33 -4.99
N ILE A 334 0.34 5.10 -3.90
CA ILE A 334 0.63 4.67 -2.53
C ILE A 334 -0.70 4.63 -1.80
N LYS A 335 -1.00 3.50 -1.17
CA LYS A 335 -2.10 3.38 -0.22
C LYS A 335 -1.53 3.21 1.17
N ALA A 336 -1.99 4.03 2.10
CA ALA A 336 -1.65 3.96 3.52
C ALA A 336 -2.97 3.75 4.27
N ASP A 337 -3.24 2.49 4.63
CA ASP A 337 -4.54 2.03 5.15
C ASP A 337 -5.74 2.44 4.25
N GLY A 338 -6.53 3.43 4.69
CA GLY A 338 -7.69 3.97 3.95
C GLY A 338 -7.35 5.09 2.98
N VAL A 339 -6.14 5.66 3.06
CA VAL A 339 -5.71 6.83 2.30
C VAL A 339 -5.06 6.39 1.00
N VAL A 340 -5.44 7.02 -0.13
CA VAL A 340 -4.94 6.68 -1.47
C VAL A 340 -4.38 7.93 -2.14
N VAL A 341 -3.10 7.91 -2.49
CA VAL A 341 -2.40 9.08 -3.06
C VAL A 341 -1.66 8.72 -4.34
N ASN A 342 -1.92 9.50 -5.41
CA ASN A 342 -1.11 9.47 -6.62
C ASN A 342 0.30 9.95 -6.29
N SER A 343 1.29 9.12 -6.59
CA SER A 343 2.62 9.21 -5.99
C SER A 343 3.73 8.81 -6.96
N VAL A 344 3.48 8.93 -8.26
CA VAL A 344 4.51 8.71 -9.28
C VAL A 344 5.79 9.47 -8.91
N ASN A 345 6.92 8.76 -8.86
CA ASN A 345 8.25 9.25 -8.47
C ASN A 345 8.50 9.54 -6.98
N LYS A 346 7.52 9.35 -6.09
CA LYS A 346 7.78 9.41 -4.65
C LYS A 346 8.60 8.19 -4.21
N LYS A 347 9.33 8.33 -3.11
CA LYS A 347 10.20 7.29 -2.56
C LYS A 347 9.71 6.93 -1.17
N ILE A 348 9.68 5.63 -0.87
CA ILE A 348 9.53 5.13 0.50
C ILE A 348 10.79 4.37 0.86
N SER A 349 11.48 4.85 1.89
CA SER A 349 12.65 4.21 2.48
C SER A 349 12.18 3.33 3.63
N VAL A 350 12.60 2.05 3.63
CA VAL A 350 12.22 1.05 4.64
C VAL A 350 13.43 0.25 5.09
N MET A 351 13.57 0.02 6.39
CA MET A 351 14.64 -0.81 6.94
C MET A 351 14.19 -2.27 7.10
N ILE A 352 14.83 -3.19 6.36
CA ILE A 352 14.52 -4.62 6.40
C ILE A 352 15.80 -5.40 6.66
N LYS A 353 15.82 -6.21 7.71
CA LYS A 353 17.00 -6.98 8.13
C LYS A 353 18.27 -6.10 8.20
N ASN A 354 18.14 -4.89 8.77
CA ASN A 354 19.19 -3.87 8.90
C ASN A 354 19.74 -3.32 7.57
N LYS A 355 19.01 -3.47 6.47
CA LYS A 355 19.32 -2.84 5.17
C LYS A 355 18.24 -1.84 4.80
N ASN A 356 18.64 -0.68 4.32
CA ASN A 356 17.72 0.32 3.80
C ASN A 356 17.36 -0.03 2.35
N LEU A 357 16.06 -0.16 2.08
CA LEU A 357 15.51 -0.34 0.74
C LEU A 357 14.74 0.91 0.33
N THR A 358 14.87 1.31 -0.92
CA THR A 358 14.07 2.41 -1.48
C THR A 358 13.03 1.84 -2.44
N ILE A 359 11.76 2.13 -2.21
CA ILE A 359 10.65 1.65 -3.03
C ILE A 359 10.00 2.84 -3.72
N ARG A 360 9.77 2.75 -5.03
CA ARG A 360 9.22 3.82 -5.87
C ARG A 360 8.08 3.28 -6.73
N PRO A 361 6.84 3.79 -6.60
CA PRO A 361 5.79 3.52 -7.56
C PRO A 361 6.08 4.28 -8.88
N GLU A 362 6.21 3.53 -9.97
CA GLU A 362 6.24 4.05 -11.34
C GLU A 362 4.88 3.86 -12.00
N LYS A 363 4.66 4.44 -13.17
CA LYS A 363 3.37 4.38 -13.88
C LYS A 363 2.86 2.96 -14.15
N LEU A 364 3.77 2.01 -14.42
CA LEU A 364 3.43 0.65 -14.88
C LEU A 364 3.84 -0.45 -13.89
N GLN A 365 4.69 -0.12 -12.92
CA GLN A 365 5.31 -1.08 -12.02
C GLN A 365 5.77 -0.39 -10.74
N VAL A 366 6.14 -1.16 -9.74
CA VAL A 366 6.82 -0.69 -8.54
C VAL A 366 8.29 -1.10 -8.65
N MET A 367 9.18 -0.13 -8.48
CA MET A 367 10.63 -0.34 -8.45
C MET A 367 11.10 -0.45 -7.00
N ILE A 368 11.86 -1.50 -6.70
CA ILE A 368 12.55 -1.68 -5.43
C ILE A 368 14.04 -1.51 -5.72
N GLU A 369 14.72 -0.68 -4.93
CA GLU A 369 16.16 -0.48 -4.99
C GLU A 369 16.78 -1.07 -3.72
N ASP A 370 17.63 -2.09 -3.91
CA ASP A 370 18.40 -2.78 -2.87
C ASP A 370 19.90 -2.59 -3.17
N GLY A 371 20.44 -1.47 -2.70
CA GLY A 371 21.76 -0.99 -3.11
C GLY A 371 21.81 -0.69 -4.61
N ASP A 372 22.72 -1.35 -5.32
CA ASP A 372 22.88 -1.19 -6.78
C ASP A 372 21.88 -2.02 -7.60
N ILE A 373 21.07 -2.86 -6.96
CA ILE A 373 20.15 -3.77 -7.64
C ILE A 373 18.76 -3.13 -7.72
N LYS A 374 18.24 -3.03 -8.95
CA LYS A 374 16.88 -2.57 -9.23
C LYS A 374 15.97 -3.76 -9.53
N ILE A 375 14.92 -3.92 -8.74
CA ILE A 375 13.93 -4.99 -8.89
C ILE A 375 12.60 -4.42 -9.36
N LYS A 376 12.07 -4.96 -10.46
CA LYS A 376 10.73 -4.65 -10.98
C LYS A 376 9.68 -5.51 -10.29
N SER A 377 8.54 -4.93 -9.93
CA SER A 377 7.40 -5.64 -9.36
C SER A 377 6.07 -5.06 -9.84
N LYS A 378 4.99 -5.86 -9.81
CA LYS A 378 3.63 -5.36 -10.08
C LYS A 378 3.01 -4.62 -8.89
N GLY A 379 3.53 -4.81 -7.68
CA GLY A 379 2.99 -4.25 -6.45
C GLY A 379 3.44 -5.03 -5.23
N LEU A 380 3.44 -4.37 -4.07
CA LEU A 380 3.86 -4.96 -2.80
C LEU A 380 3.19 -4.27 -1.62
N THR A 381 3.21 -4.90 -0.47
CA THR A 381 2.76 -4.36 0.80
C THR A 381 3.94 -4.32 1.76
N ILE A 382 4.12 -3.22 2.48
CA ILE A 382 5.06 -3.09 3.59
C ILE A 382 4.22 -3.14 4.86
N LYS A 383 4.52 -4.09 5.75
CA LYS A 383 3.85 -4.25 7.03
C LYS A 383 4.86 -4.74 8.07
N ASN A 384 4.93 -4.10 9.23
CA ASN A 384 5.82 -4.49 10.32
C ASN A 384 7.27 -4.73 9.86
N ASN A 385 7.81 -3.82 9.03
CA ASN A 385 9.16 -3.90 8.47
C ASN A 385 9.43 -5.17 7.63
N THR A 386 8.37 -5.80 7.14
CA THR A 386 8.43 -6.90 6.18
C THR A 386 7.80 -6.46 4.86
N ILE A 387 8.32 -6.98 3.74
CA ILE A 387 7.67 -6.82 2.44
C ILE A 387 6.90 -8.09 2.11
N VAL A 388 5.63 -7.91 1.79
CA VAL A 388 4.69 -8.96 1.40
C VAL A 388 4.22 -8.69 -0.02
N MET A 389 4.20 -9.73 -0.86
CA MET A 389 3.62 -9.67 -2.20
C MET A 389 2.63 -10.81 -2.38
N ASN A 390 1.39 -10.48 -2.73
CA ASN A 390 0.32 -11.47 -2.92
C ASN A 390 0.19 -12.45 -1.73
N ASN A 391 0.25 -11.90 -0.51
CA ASN A 391 0.21 -12.62 0.78
C ASN A 391 1.40 -13.56 1.04
N SER A 392 2.50 -13.39 0.32
CA SER A 392 3.76 -14.11 0.55
C SER A 392 4.85 -13.14 0.96
N GLU A 393 5.48 -13.40 2.10
CA GLU A 393 6.57 -12.61 2.63
C GLU A 393 7.87 -12.84 1.85
N ILE A 394 8.62 -11.77 1.59
CA ILE A 394 9.99 -11.85 1.07
C ILE A 394 10.94 -12.15 2.24
N LYS A 395 11.55 -13.34 2.24
CA LYS A 395 12.47 -13.76 3.31
C LYS A 395 13.94 -13.51 2.97
N ILE A 396 14.29 -13.40 1.69
CA ILE A 396 15.66 -13.08 1.25
C ILE A 396 15.65 -11.85 0.33
N LEU A 397 16.55 -10.90 0.64
CA LEU A 397 16.71 -9.66 -0.13
C LEU A 397 17.51 -9.92 -1.42
N ALA A 398 17.31 -9.06 -2.42
CA ALA A 398 17.92 -9.22 -3.73
C ALA A 398 19.46 -9.12 -3.68
N SER A 399 19.99 -8.23 -2.86
CA SER A 399 21.44 -8.09 -2.61
C SER A 399 22.04 -9.35 -1.99
N ASP A 400 21.29 -10.03 -1.11
CA ASP A 400 21.72 -11.30 -0.53
C ASP A 400 21.69 -12.44 -1.54
N VAL A 401 20.67 -12.49 -2.39
CA VAL A 401 20.61 -13.46 -3.50
C VAL A 401 21.80 -13.28 -4.44
N ALA A 402 22.05 -12.05 -4.89
CA ALA A 402 23.16 -11.75 -5.81
C ALA A 402 24.53 -12.08 -5.18
N SER A 403 24.71 -11.76 -3.90
CA SER A 403 25.96 -12.03 -3.18
C SER A 403 26.20 -13.52 -2.97
N LYS A 404 25.18 -14.28 -2.52
CA LYS A 404 25.28 -15.74 -2.28
C LYS A 404 25.56 -16.51 -3.57
N LEU A 405 24.96 -16.09 -4.69
CA LEU A 405 25.14 -16.72 -5.99
C LEU A 405 26.32 -16.15 -6.79
N LYS A 406 27.01 -15.11 -6.28
CA LYS A 406 28.11 -14.40 -6.94
C LYS A 406 27.74 -13.88 -8.34
N LEU A 407 26.51 -13.38 -8.49
CA LEU A 407 25.96 -12.95 -9.77
C LEU A 407 26.10 -11.44 -9.97
N ARG A 408 26.34 -11.03 -11.23
CA ARG A 408 26.17 -9.64 -11.67
C ARG A 408 24.82 -9.52 -12.36
N ALA A 409 23.80 -9.14 -11.60
CA ALA A 409 22.45 -8.98 -12.12
C ALA A 409 22.35 -7.76 -13.05
N LYS A 410 21.86 -7.98 -14.27
CA LYS A 410 21.53 -6.93 -15.25
C LYS A 410 20.10 -6.45 -15.09
N GLU A 411 19.18 -7.38 -14.83
CA GLU A 411 17.77 -7.10 -14.59
C GLU A 411 17.24 -8.10 -13.55
N MET A 412 16.40 -7.63 -12.64
CA MET A 412 15.71 -8.48 -11.67
C MET A 412 14.22 -8.14 -11.64
N GLU A 413 13.37 -9.15 -11.66
CA GLU A 413 11.91 -9.03 -11.55
C GLU A 413 11.42 -9.92 -10.40
N LEU A 414 10.59 -9.37 -9.51
CA LEU A 414 9.94 -10.10 -8.44
C LEU A 414 8.49 -10.38 -8.79
N LYS A 415 8.11 -11.66 -8.84
CA LYS A 415 6.74 -12.08 -9.15
C LYS A 415 6.35 -13.39 -8.49
N LYS A 416 5.05 -13.71 -8.56
CA LYS A 416 4.49 -14.98 -8.09
C LYS A 416 4.41 -15.97 -9.25
N GLU A 417 5.02 -17.14 -9.10
CA GLU A 417 5.01 -18.23 -10.07
C GLU A 417 4.75 -19.56 -9.34
N ASN A 418 3.77 -20.35 -9.79
CA ASN A 418 3.37 -21.61 -9.14
C ASN A 418 3.11 -21.46 -7.62
N ASN A 419 2.42 -20.38 -7.24
CA ASN A 419 2.14 -20.02 -5.85
C ASN A 419 3.38 -19.76 -4.96
N LYS A 420 4.57 -19.60 -5.55
CA LYS A 420 5.81 -19.22 -4.87
C LYS A 420 6.23 -17.82 -5.29
N LEU A 421 6.81 -17.07 -4.36
CA LEU A 421 7.40 -15.78 -4.65
C LEU A 421 8.82 -16.01 -5.18
N VAL A 422 9.12 -15.51 -6.37
CA VAL A 422 10.39 -15.78 -7.06
C VAL A 422 11.01 -14.52 -7.64
N TYR A 423 12.33 -14.45 -7.59
CA TYR A 423 13.13 -13.52 -8.38
C TYR A 423 13.46 -14.16 -9.73
N LYS A 424 13.09 -13.50 -10.83
CA LYS A 424 13.65 -13.78 -12.16
C LYS A 424 14.81 -12.83 -12.41
N ILE A 425 15.99 -13.40 -12.55
CA ILE A 425 17.26 -12.68 -12.59
C ILE A 425 17.87 -12.91 -13.97
N LYS A 426 18.08 -11.85 -14.74
CA LYS A 426 18.98 -11.88 -15.90
C LYS A 426 20.35 -11.45 -15.44
N SER A 427 21.33 -12.31 -15.64
CA SER A 427 22.71 -12.07 -15.23
C SER A 427 23.67 -12.32 -16.38
N MET A 428 24.82 -11.64 -16.37
CA MET A 428 25.90 -11.93 -17.31
C MET A 428 26.92 -12.83 -16.63
N GLU A 429 27.23 -13.97 -17.25
CA GLU A 429 28.23 -14.92 -16.78
C GLU A 429 29.36 -15.04 -17.81
N ASN A 430 30.60 -14.96 -17.35
CA ASN A 430 31.76 -15.21 -18.19
C ASN A 430 31.94 -16.72 -18.36
N ARG A 431 31.91 -17.20 -19.60
CA ARG A 431 32.16 -18.60 -19.95
C ARG A 431 33.16 -18.69 -21.10
N ARG A 432 33.60 -19.91 -21.43
CA ARG A 432 34.47 -20.18 -22.58
C ARG A 432 33.73 -21.02 -23.62
N LEU A 433 33.51 -20.45 -24.80
CA LEU A 433 32.97 -21.17 -25.96
C LEU A 433 34.00 -22.21 -26.42
N PHE A 434 33.57 -23.48 -26.49
CA PHE A 434 34.44 -24.64 -26.74
C PHE A 434 35.67 -24.71 -25.81
N GLY A 435 35.60 -24.12 -24.61
CA GLY A 435 36.70 -24.10 -23.64
C GLY A 435 37.85 -23.13 -23.94
N LEU A 436 37.83 -22.43 -25.09
CA LEU A 436 38.96 -21.62 -25.56
C LEU A 436 38.67 -20.11 -25.62
N ILE A 437 37.49 -19.73 -26.08
CA ILE A 437 37.18 -18.32 -26.40
C ILE A 437 36.30 -17.75 -25.28
N PRO A 438 36.76 -16.74 -24.51
CA PRO A 438 35.93 -16.12 -23.49
C PRO A 438 34.76 -15.40 -24.15
N VAL A 439 33.56 -15.65 -23.64
CA VAL A 439 32.30 -15.05 -24.08
C VAL A 439 31.44 -14.69 -22.86
N GLU A 440 30.74 -13.56 -22.93
CA GLU A 440 29.73 -13.21 -21.95
C GLU A 440 28.39 -13.85 -22.35
N VAL A 441 27.83 -14.66 -21.46
CA VAL A 441 26.57 -15.37 -21.68
C VAL A 441 25.50 -14.77 -20.77
N GLU A 442 24.39 -14.34 -21.36
CA GLU A 442 23.22 -13.95 -20.58
C GLU A 442 22.54 -15.21 -20.02
N ASN A 443 22.39 -15.31 -18.71
CA ASN A 443 21.76 -16.43 -18.01
C ASN A 443 20.51 -15.95 -17.27
N GLU A 444 19.41 -16.67 -17.43
CA GLU A 444 18.15 -16.43 -16.72
C GLU A 444 18.01 -17.41 -15.55
N LEU A 445 17.99 -16.88 -14.33
CA LEU A 445 17.83 -17.67 -13.10
C LEU A 445 16.49 -17.36 -12.44
N THR A 446 15.80 -18.38 -11.97
CA THR A 446 14.63 -18.23 -11.10
C THR A 446 15.01 -18.65 -9.69
N VAL A 447 15.00 -17.73 -8.73
CA VAL A 447 15.38 -17.97 -7.32
C VAL A 447 14.16 -17.79 -6.42
N ASN A 448 13.99 -18.66 -5.42
CA ASN A 448 12.89 -18.53 -4.46
C ASN A 448 13.14 -17.37 -3.48
N ALA A 449 12.22 -16.40 -3.43
CA ALA A 449 12.29 -15.23 -2.55
C ALA A 449 11.63 -15.48 -1.17
N GLY A 450 10.82 -16.53 -1.04
CA GLY A 450 10.04 -16.85 0.17
C GLY A 450 10.79 -17.70 1.20
N ILE A 451 12.07 -17.98 0.98
CA ILE A 451 12.95 -18.74 1.89
C ILE A 451 14.23 -17.93 2.14
N GLU A 452 14.91 -18.19 3.26
CA GLU A 452 16.12 -17.43 3.64
C GLU A 452 17.38 -17.85 2.86
N GLU A 453 17.33 -19.03 2.25
CA GLU A 453 18.40 -19.59 1.44
C GLU A 453 18.19 -19.28 -0.05
N ALA A 454 19.27 -18.96 -0.77
CA ALA A 454 19.20 -18.66 -2.19
C ALA A 454 19.10 -19.96 -3.01
N THR A 455 17.91 -20.58 -3.05
CA THR A 455 17.68 -21.79 -3.84
C THR A 455 17.27 -21.43 -5.27
N VAL A 456 18.10 -21.84 -6.24
CA VAL A 456 17.80 -21.74 -7.67
C VAL A 456 16.77 -22.81 -8.03
N LEU A 457 15.61 -22.38 -8.51
CA LEU A 457 14.51 -23.26 -8.95
C LEU A 457 14.65 -23.64 -10.43
N ASN A 458 15.19 -22.73 -11.24
CA ASN A 458 15.39 -22.94 -12.67
C ASN A 458 16.59 -22.13 -13.15
N GLU A 459 17.35 -22.68 -14.09
CA GLU A 459 18.44 -22.02 -14.80
C GLU A 459 18.22 -22.21 -16.30
N ARG A 460 18.16 -21.10 -17.04
CA ARG A 460 17.97 -21.11 -18.48
C ARG A 460 19.11 -20.36 -19.16
N LEU A 461 19.87 -21.11 -19.92
CA LEU A 461 20.89 -20.60 -20.82
C LEU A 461 20.31 -20.35 -22.21
N PRO A 462 20.95 -19.50 -23.03
CA PRO A 462 20.63 -19.41 -24.43
C PRO A 462 20.83 -20.78 -25.10
N TRP A 463 20.19 -21.00 -26.24
CA TRP A 463 20.22 -22.29 -26.93
C TRP A 463 21.63 -22.76 -27.29
N TRP A 464 22.59 -21.85 -27.46
CA TRP A 464 24.00 -22.16 -27.73
C TRP A 464 24.83 -22.30 -26.46
N GLY A 465 24.24 -22.10 -25.27
CA GLY A 465 24.92 -22.16 -23.99
C GLY A 465 25.52 -23.53 -23.68
N PHE A 466 25.00 -24.62 -24.27
CA PHE A 466 25.59 -25.96 -24.16
C PHE A 466 26.97 -26.08 -24.81
N LEU A 467 27.33 -25.16 -25.71
CA LEU A 467 28.66 -25.09 -26.35
C LEU A 467 29.69 -24.38 -25.47
N THR A 468 29.27 -23.88 -24.30
CA THR A 468 30.13 -23.13 -23.38
C THR A 468 30.45 -23.95 -22.13
N VAL A 469 31.66 -23.74 -21.61
CA VAL A 469 32.11 -24.30 -20.32
C VAL A 469 32.38 -23.12 -19.38
N LYS A 470 32.03 -23.26 -18.10
CA LYS A 470 32.32 -22.23 -17.09
C LYS A 470 33.82 -22.05 -16.88
#